data_AF-A0A925UHU2-F1
#
_entry.id   AF-A0A925UHU2-F1
#
_cell.length_a   1.000
_cell.length_b   1.000
_cell.length_c   1.000
_cell.angle_alpha   90.00
_cell.angle_beta   90.00
_cell.angle_gamma   90.00
#
_symmetry.space_group_name_H-M   'P 1'
#
loop_
_entity.id
_entity.type
_entity.pdbx_description
1 polymer ?
#
loop_
_entity_poly.entity_id
_entity_poly.type
_entity_poly.pdbx_seq_one_letter_code
_entity_poly.pdbx_strand_id
1 'polypeptide(L)'
;FPLLTTNNSGVTAPVANAAGGSVYTGGGNDSTLGTSFSAPLVAGTVGLMLSANPALKPAQVLAALRSSARAFPTTGSGASVPTCAAPTAVEQDECYCTTSTCGAGMADAAAATLASATINAQIVPSATSVTAGETVTLDASGSWPSGGASGIATYQWAVTSGATLASLTSSTSAVASLLTQGAGSVTVTLTITDTAGRQGARSVALAVAPVPAPPQVASSDGGGALQLGWLLGLLAAVIGVRALAPRRGN
;
A
#
# COMPACT_ATOMS: atom_id res chain seq x y z
N PHE A 1 3.60 -31.60 -6.72
CA PHE A 1 2.86 -31.90 -7.96
C PHE A 1 3.74 -31.59 -9.15
N PRO A 2 4.43 -32.58 -9.73
CA PRO A 2 5.13 -32.39 -10.99
C PRO A 2 4.10 -32.18 -12.11
N LEU A 3 4.47 -31.37 -13.10
CA LEU A 3 3.66 -31.25 -14.31
C LEU A 3 3.92 -32.46 -15.19
N LEU A 4 2.84 -33.18 -15.53
CA LEU A 4 2.87 -34.24 -16.52
C LEU A 4 3.08 -33.58 -17.89
N THR A 5 4.21 -33.85 -18.52
CA THR A 5 4.55 -33.27 -19.82
C THR A 5 5.26 -34.30 -20.71
N THR A 6 5.34 -34.03 -22.00
CA THR A 6 6.09 -34.86 -22.94
C THR A 6 7.59 -34.71 -22.67
N ASN A 7 8.31 -35.82 -22.66
CA ASN A 7 9.76 -35.86 -22.52
C ASN A 7 10.37 -36.86 -23.52
N ASN A 8 11.70 -36.83 -23.65
CA ASN A 8 12.44 -37.87 -24.36
C ASN A 8 13.14 -38.80 -23.35
N SER A 9 13.08 -40.11 -23.57
CA SER A 9 13.70 -41.12 -22.70
C SER A 9 15.23 -41.10 -22.68
N GLY A 10 15.84 -40.31 -23.57
CA GLY A 10 17.29 -40.12 -23.65
C GLY A 10 17.90 -39.56 -22.38
N VAL A 11 18.93 -40.24 -21.88
CA VAL A 11 19.64 -39.84 -20.65
C VAL A 11 20.63 -38.70 -20.88
N THR A 12 21.25 -38.65 -22.07
CA THR A 12 22.24 -37.62 -22.47
C THR A 12 22.12 -37.18 -23.93
N ALA A 13 21.35 -37.90 -24.75
CA ALA A 13 21.03 -37.55 -26.13
C ALA A 13 19.62 -38.03 -26.47
N PRO A 14 18.86 -37.32 -27.34
CA PRO A 14 17.52 -37.73 -27.71
C PRO A 14 17.51 -39.11 -28.36
N VAL A 15 16.65 -40.00 -27.89
CA VAL A 15 16.34 -41.26 -28.58
C VAL A 15 15.49 -40.91 -29.80
N ALA A 16 16.03 -41.20 -30.98
CA ALA A 16 15.53 -40.71 -32.26
C ALA A 16 14.28 -41.47 -32.80
N ASN A 17 13.95 -42.64 -32.26
CA ASN A 17 12.84 -43.44 -32.77
C ASN A 17 11.50 -43.07 -32.08
N ALA A 18 10.43 -43.00 -32.88
CA ALA A 18 9.09 -42.69 -32.38
C ALA A 18 8.51 -43.78 -31.44
N ALA A 19 9.09 -44.99 -31.45
CA ALA A 19 8.64 -46.14 -30.66
C ALA A 19 9.32 -46.28 -29.28
N GLY A 20 10.35 -45.47 -28.97
CA GLY A 20 11.10 -45.59 -27.72
C GLY A 20 11.62 -44.27 -27.14
N GLY A 21 11.57 -43.17 -27.91
CA GLY A 21 12.00 -41.86 -27.46
C GLY A 21 10.93 -41.04 -26.76
N SER A 22 9.71 -40.99 -27.30
CA SER A 22 8.63 -40.18 -26.74
C SER A 22 8.07 -40.80 -25.46
N VAL A 23 8.23 -40.13 -24.33
CA VAL A 23 7.68 -40.53 -23.04
C VAL A 23 6.92 -39.37 -22.40
N TYR A 24 6.22 -39.63 -21.31
CA TYR A 24 5.62 -38.60 -20.47
C TYR A 24 6.28 -38.64 -19.10
N THR A 25 6.41 -37.50 -18.45
CA THR A 25 6.77 -37.45 -17.04
C THR A 25 5.56 -37.85 -16.22
N GLY A 26 5.73 -38.81 -15.31
CA GLY A 26 4.68 -39.36 -14.44
C GLY A 26 4.73 -38.85 -13.00
N GLY A 27 5.87 -38.26 -12.60
CA GLY A 27 6.16 -37.83 -11.25
C GLY A 27 7.00 -38.85 -10.47
N GLY A 28 7.58 -38.42 -9.35
CA GLY A 28 8.64 -39.18 -8.68
C GLY A 28 9.99 -38.88 -9.32
N ASN A 29 10.69 -39.90 -9.82
CA ASN A 29 12.08 -39.78 -10.31
C ASN A 29 12.21 -39.09 -11.67
N ASP A 30 11.10 -38.85 -12.39
CA ASP A 30 11.05 -38.19 -13.70
C ASP A 30 10.31 -36.85 -13.65
N SER A 31 10.19 -36.26 -12.46
CA SER A 31 9.49 -34.99 -12.23
C SER A 31 10.15 -33.84 -13.00
N THR A 32 9.38 -33.12 -13.81
CA THR A 32 9.84 -31.86 -14.40
C THR A 32 9.50 -30.68 -13.49
N LEU A 33 10.53 -29.98 -13.04
CA LEU A 33 10.43 -28.87 -12.09
C LEU A 33 11.09 -27.62 -12.70
N GLY A 34 10.54 -26.44 -12.44
CA GLY A 34 11.13 -25.19 -12.87
C GLY A 34 10.12 -24.08 -13.13
N THR A 35 10.59 -22.84 -13.05
CA THR A 35 9.79 -21.63 -13.32
C THR A 35 9.30 -21.56 -14.78
N SER A 36 10.02 -22.21 -15.71
CA SER A 36 9.62 -22.36 -17.12
C SER A 36 8.21 -22.92 -17.28
N PHE A 37 7.74 -23.71 -16.32
CA PHE A 37 6.40 -24.27 -16.35
C PHE A 37 5.35 -23.40 -15.64
N SER A 38 5.77 -22.53 -14.71
CA SER A 38 4.86 -21.59 -14.04
C SER A 38 4.43 -20.47 -14.99
N ALA A 39 5.33 -20.00 -15.86
CA ALA A 39 5.04 -18.94 -16.84
C ALA A 39 3.84 -19.23 -17.76
N PRO A 40 3.73 -20.40 -18.44
CA PRO A 40 2.58 -20.71 -19.28
C PRO A 40 1.27 -20.89 -18.49
N LEU A 41 1.31 -21.31 -17.23
CA LEU A 41 0.11 -21.38 -16.37
C LEU A 41 -0.45 -19.99 -16.09
N VAL A 42 0.44 -19.02 -15.79
CA VAL A 42 0.04 -17.62 -15.62
C VAL A 42 -0.45 -17.05 -16.95
N ALA A 43 0.21 -17.34 -18.07
CA ALA A 43 -0.24 -16.89 -19.40
C ALA A 43 -1.64 -17.43 -19.75
N GLY A 44 -1.91 -18.71 -19.49
CA GLY A 44 -3.24 -19.30 -19.67
C GLY A 44 -4.30 -18.64 -18.79
N THR A 45 -3.95 -18.33 -17.53
CA THR A 45 -4.83 -17.58 -16.62
C THR A 45 -5.14 -16.19 -17.17
N VAL A 46 -4.14 -15.47 -17.67
CA VAL A 46 -4.35 -14.16 -18.31
C VAL A 46 -5.25 -14.27 -19.54
N GLY A 47 -5.12 -15.34 -20.33
CA GLY A 47 -6.03 -15.64 -21.43
C GLY A 47 -7.50 -15.73 -20.98
N LEU A 48 -7.77 -16.41 -19.87
CA LEU A 48 -9.12 -16.48 -19.29
C LEU A 48 -9.60 -15.12 -18.78
N MET A 49 -8.74 -14.36 -18.11
CA MET A 49 -9.06 -13.01 -17.65
C MET A 49 -9.44 -12.08 -18.80
N LEU A 50 -8.68 -12.10 -19.90
CA LEU A 50 -8.95 -11.29 -21.09
C LEU A 50 -10.17 -11.79 -21.86
N SER A 51 -10.46 -13.09 -21.84
CA SER A 51 -11.71 -13.62 -22.38
C SER A 51 -12.92 -13.14 -21.58
N ALA A 52 -12.78 -12.99 -20.25
CA ALA A 52 -13.84 -12.47 -19.39
C ALA A 52 -13.98 -10.95 -19.49
N ASN A 53 -12.86 -10.23 -19.68
CA ASN A 53 -12.83 -8.78 -19.80
C ASN A 53 -11.76 -8.32 -20.81
N PRO A 54 -12.15 -8.15 -22.09
CA PRO A 54 -11.23 -7.71 -23.14
C PRO A 54 -10.71 -6.28 -22.98
N ALA A 55 -11.32 -5.47 -22.10
CA ALA A 55 -10.93 -4.08 -21.87
C ALA A 55 -9.79 -3.92 -20.85
N LEU A 56 -9.32 -5.02 -20.24
CA LEU A 56 -8.23 -4.98 -19.28
C LEU A 56 -6.90 -4.56 -19.91
N LYS A 57 -6.22 -3.63 -19.24
CA LYS A 57 -4.86 -3.18 -19.55
C LYS A 57 -3.83 -4.07 -18.83
N PRO A 58 -2.58 -4.16 -19.31
CA PRO A 58 -1.54 -4.98 -18.67
C PRO A 58 -1.35 -4.73 -17.17
N ALA A 59 -1.39 -3.46 -16.74
CA ALA A 59 -1.29 -3.11 -15.32
C ALA A 59 -2.49 -3.62 -14.48
N GLN A 60 -3.69 -3.63 -15.06
CA GLN A 60 -4.91 -4.12 -14.42
C GLN A 60 -4.91 -5.65 -14.34
N VAL A 61 -4.44 -6.33 -15.38
CA VAL A 61 -4.20 -7.78 -15.37
C VAL A 61 -3.24 -8.14 -14.23
N LEU A 62 -2.11 -7.43 -14.13
CA LEU A 62 -1.14 -7.67 -13.07
C LEU A 62 -1.72 -7.40 -11.67
N ALA A 63 -2.52 -6.34 -11.52
CA ALA A 63 -3.18 -6.02 -10.27
C ALA A 63 -4.18 -7.11 -9.86
N ALA A 64 -5.04 -7.55 -10.78
CA ALA A 64 -6.02 -8.60 -10.54
C ALA A 64 -5.37 -9.95 -10.23
N LEU A 65 -4.29 -10.34 -10.93
CA LEU A 65 -3.52 -11.55 -10.63
C LEU A 65 -2.94 -11.52 -9.21
N ARG A 66 -2.37 -10.38 -8.79
CA ARG A 66 -1.74 -10.24 -7.49
C ARG A 66 -2.75 -10.18 -6.34
N SER A 67 -3.86 -9.46 -6.52
CA SER A 67 -4.87 -9.31 -5.47
C SER A 67 -5.72 -10.57 -5.26
N SER A 68 -5.81 -11.43 -6.27
CA SER A 68 -6.54 -12.70 -6.20
C SER A 68 -5.67 -13.90 -5.81
N ALA A 69 -4.36 -13.71 -5.65
CA ALA A 69 -3.44 -14.78 -5.28
C ALA A 69 -3.78 -15.34 -3.89
N ARG A 70 -3.67 -16.66 -3.73
CA ARG A 70 -3.83 -17.32 -2.44
C ARG A 70 -2.54 -17.21 -1.63
N ALA A 71 -2.66 -17.19 -0.31
CA ALA A 71 -1.48 -17.28 0.57
C ALA A 71 -0.68 -18.55 0.28
N PHE A 72 0.65 -18.47 0.42
CA PHE A 72 1.51 -19.65 0.33
C PHE A 72 1.21 -20.61 1.49
N PRO A 73 1.33 -21.94 1.28
CA PRO A 73 1.28 -22.89 2.37
C PRO A 73 2.44 -22.64 3.33
N THR A 74 2.19 -22.79 4.62
CA THR A 74 3.22 -22.71 5.68
C THR A 74 3.50 -24.07 6.32
N THR A 75 2.75 -25.09 5.92
CA THR A 75 2.80 -26.46 6.44
C THR A 75 2.37 -27.44 5.34
N GLY A 76 2.66 -28.72 5.50
CA GLY A 76 2.08 -29.79 4.67
C GLY A 76 3.08 -30.64 3.90
N SER A 77 4.36 -30.23 3.80
CA SER A 77 5.39 -31.04 3.14
C SER A 77 6.34 -31.77 4.09
N GLY A 78 6.48 -31.28 5.33
CA GLY A 78 7.24 -31.94 6.39
C GLY A 78 7.60 -30.99 7.53
N ALA A 79 7.94 -31.53 8.70
CA ALA A 79 8.31 -30.73 9.87
C ALA A 79 9.69 -30.04 9.74
N SER A 80 10.54 -30.54 8.83
CA SER A 80 11.90 -30.05 8.59
C SER A 80 12.03 -29.08 7.41
N VAL A 81 10.93 -28.77 6.71
CA VAL A 81 10.95 -27.89 5.54
C VAL A 81 11.09 -26.43 6.00
N PRO A 82 12.19 -25.73 5.65
CA PRO A 82 12.43 -24.37 6.10
C PRO A 82 11.60 -23.37 5.30
N THR A 83 11.55 -22.12 5.77
CA THR A 83 11.07 -20.99 4.96
C THR A 83 12.15 -20.60 3.96
N CYS A 84 11.75 -20.27 2.72
CA CYS A 84 12.69 -19.81 1.71
C CYS A 84 13.37 -18.49 2.15
N ALA A 85 14.67 -18.37 1.87
CA ALA A 85 15.45 -17.17 2.11
C ALA A 85 15.96 -16.57 0.79
N ALA A 86 15.90 -15.25 0.64
CA ALA A 86 16.50 -14.53 -0.48
C ALA A 86 17.05 -13.17 0.00
N PRO A 87 18.20 -12.69 -0.52
CA PRO A 87 19.08 -13.36 -1.48
C PRO A 87 19.99 -14.41 -0.79
N THR A 88 20.30 -15.49 -1.49
CA THR A 88 21.28 -16.50 -1.04
C THR A 88 22.07 -17.00 -2.24
N ALA A 89 23.34 -17.33 -2.01
CA ALA A 89 24.20 -17.97 -3.01
C ALA A 89 24.12 -19.51 -2.96
N VAL A 90 23.41 -20.06 -1.98
CA VAL A 90 23.24 -21.50 -1.78
C VAL A 90 21.92 -21.93 -2.40
N GLU A 91 21.96 -23.01 -3.17
CA GLU A 91 20.77 -23.68 -3.67
C GLU A 91 19.89 -24.11 -2.48
N GLN A 92 18.61 -23.76 -2.55
CA GLN A 92 17.61 -24.20 -1.59
C GLN A 92 16.77 -25.26 -2.28
N ASP A 93 16.65 -26.40 -1.62
CA ASP A 93 15.74 -27.47 -2.03
C ASP A 93 14.28 -27.04 -1.75
N GLU A 94 13.47 -27.93 -1.19
CA GLU A 94 12.10 -27.60 -0.80
C GLU A 94 12.05 -26.59 0.35
N CYS A 95 11.28 -25.51 0.18
CA CYS A 95 11.06 -24.50 1.20
C CYS A 95 9.67 -23.83 1.07
N TYR A 96 9.14 -23.29 2.17
CA TYR A 96 7.90 -22.52 2.16
C TYR A 96 8.12 -21.07 1.70
N CYS A 97 7.45 -20.69 0.62
CA CYS A 97 7.48 -19.33 0.08
C CYS A 97 6.84 -18.31 1.03
N THR A 98 7.37 -17.09 1.01
CA THR A 98 6.76 -15.91 1.63
C THR A 98 6.51 -14.84 0.57
N THR A 99 5.83 -13.76 0.96
CA THR A 99 5.57 -12.65 0.04
C THR A 99 6.82 -11.86 -0.33
N SER A 100 7.85 -11.87 0.53
CA SER A 100 9.15 -11.26 0.23
C SER A 100 9.99 -12.10 -0.72
N THR A 101 9.84 -13.43 -0.70
CA THR A 101 10.66 -14.32 -1.55
C THR A 101 10.00 -14.69 -2.88
N CYS A 102 8.67 -14.84 -2.91
CA CYS A 102 7.94 -15.40 -4.05
C CYS A 102 6.81 -14.50 -4.57
N GLY A 103 6.68 -13.27 -4.05
CA GLY A 103 5.69 -12.29 -4.51
C GLY A 103 4.30 -12.49 -3.91
N ALA A 104 3.26 -12.09 -4.62
CA ALA A 104 1.93 -11.88 -4.02
C ALA A 104 1.26 -13.14 -3.44
N GLY A 105 1.64 -14.34 -3.89
CA GLY A 105 1.04 -15.60 -3.45
C GLY A 105 1.03 -16.66 -4.53
N MET A 106 0.32 -17.76 -4.27
CA MET A 106 0.03 -18.79 -5.27
C MET A 106 -1.05 -18.30 -6.24
N ALA A 107 -0.80 -18.45 -7.54
CA ALA A 107 -1.77 -18.10 -8.57
C ALA A 107 -3.10 -18.84 -8.38
N ASP A 108 -4.21 -18.11 -8.53
CA ASP A 108 -5.57 -18.62 -8.47
C ASP A 108 -6.32 -18.20 -9.73
N ALA A 109 -6.42 -19.10 -10.71
CA ALA A 109 -7.01 -18.80 -12.00
C ALA A 109 -8.51 -18.44 -11.91
N ALA A 110 -9.24 -19.11 -11.01
CA ALA A 110 -10.67 -18.87 -10.84
C ALA A 110 -10.92 -17.50 -10.19
N ALA A 111 -10.22 -17.20 -9.09
CA ALA A 111 -10.34 -15.91 -8.43
C ALA A 111 -9.89 -14.75 -9.32
N ALA A 112 -8.80 -14.93 -10.08
CA ALA A 112 -8.31 -13.91 -11.02
C ALA A 112 -9.31 -13.62 -12.15
N THR A 113 -9.92 -14.67 -12.71
CA THR A 113 -10.93 -14.54 -13.77
C THR A 113 -12.19 -13.85 -13.24
N LEU A 114 -12.63 -14.21 -12.04
CA LEU A 114 -13.80 -13.58 -11.41
C LEU A 114 -13.56 -12.10 -11.11
N ALA A 115 -12.41 -11.76 -10.50
CA ALA A 115 -12.04 -10.38 -10.19
C ALA A 115 -11.93 -9.51 -11.47
N SER A 116 -11.47 -10.12 -12.56
CA SER A 116 -11.36 -9.47 -13.87
C SER A 116 -12.73 -9.19 -14.51
N ALA A 117 -13.72 -10.05 -14.26
CA ALA A 117 -15.07 -9.90 -14.79
C ALA A 117 -15.91 -8.84 -14.05
N THR A 118 -15.49 -8.43 -12.85
CA THR A 118 -16.19 -7.42 -12.06
C THR A 118 -15.59 -6.03 -12.23
N ILE A 119 -16.42 -4.99 -12.13
CA ILE A 119 -15.96 -3.61 -12.07
C ILE A 119 -15.10 -3.41 -10.80
N ASN A 120 -13.95 -2.76 -10.94
CA ASN A 120 -13.06 -2.50 -9.82
C ASN A 120 -12.66 -1.03 -9.79
N ALA A 121 -13.08 -0.35 -8.73
CA ALA A 121 -12.66 1.00 -8.42
C ALA A 121 -11.35 0.96 -7.61
N GLN A 122 -10.31 1.58 -8.12
CA GLN A 122 -9.03 1.74 -7.44
C GLN A 122 -8.78 3.22 -7.16
N ILE A 123 -8.21 3.49 -5.99
CA ILE A 123 -7.70 4.83 -5.62
C ILE A 123 -6.26 4.66 -5.18
N VAL A 124 -5.35 5.39 -5.82
CA VAL A 124 -3.95 5.53 -5.41
C VAL A 124 -3.73 6.99 -5.03
N PRO A 125 -3.76 7.33 -3.73
CA PRO A 125 -3.41 8.67 -3.29
C PRO A 125 -1.88 8.86 -3.36
N SER A 126 -1.42 10.07 -3.68
CA SER A 126 0.01 10.40 -3.63
C SER A 126 0.58 10.39 -2.21
N ALA A 127 -0.28 10.58 -1.20
CA ALA A 127 0.04 10.44 0.21
C ALA A 127 -1.25 10.13 1.01
N THR A 128 -1.13 9.37 2.11
CA THR A 128 -2.24 9.11 3.05
C THR A 128 -2.14 9.94 4.34
N SER A 129 -1.01 10.61 4.54
CA SER A 129 -0.77 11.53 5.65
C SER A 129 -0.13 12.79 5.10
N VAL A 130 -0.74 13.95 5.35
CA VAL A 130 -0.34 15.26 4.82
C VAL A 130 -0.54 16.35 5.86
N THR A 131 0.04 17.53 5.63
CA THR A 131 -0.23 18.72 6.44
C THR A 131 -1.33 19.56 5.80
N ALA A 132 -2.16 20.22 6.61
CA ALA A 132 -3.18 21.15 6.12
C ALA A 132 -2.56 22.20 5.17
N GLY A 133 -3.21 22.41 4.03
CA GLY A 133 -2.71 23.27 2.93
C GLY A 133 -2.03 22.50 1.80
N GLU A 134 -1.67 21.24 2.00
CA GLU A 134 -1.11 20.40 0.94
C GLU A 134 -2.20 19.85 0.01
N THR A 135 -1.80 19.59 -1.24
CA THR A 135 -2.65 18.94 -2.25
C THR A 135 -2.25 17.48 -2.40
N VAL A 136 -3.24 16.58 -2.36
CA VAL A 136 -3.07 15.15 -2.63
C VAL A 136 -3.66 14.81 -3.99
N THR A 137 -2.86 14.18 -4.84
CA THR A 137 -3.36 13.62 -6.10
C THR A 137 -4.02 12.29 -5.82
N LEU A 138 -5.23 12.10 -6.33
CA LEU A 138 -6.01 10.86 -6.24
C LEU A 138 -6.10 10.25 -7.65
N ASP A 139 -5.40 9.13 -7.86
CA ASP A 139 -5.33 8.46 -9.16
C ASP A 139 -6.22 7.21 -9.19
N ALA A 140 -7.19 7.19 -10.10
CA ALA A 140 -8.06 6.05 -10.39
C ALA A 140 -7.82 5.40 -11.75
N SER A 141 -6.73 5.76 -12.45
CA SER A 141 -6.37 5.19 -13.75
C SER A 141 -6.15 3.66 -13.72
N GLY A 142 -5.87 3.11 -12.54
CA GLY A 142 -5.81 1.67 -12.27
C GLY A 142 -7.17 0.97 -12.23
N SER A 143 -8.29 1.68 -12.26
CA SER A 143 -9.65 1.10 -12.25
C SER A 143 -10.00 0.43 -13.58
N TRP A 144 -10.82 -0.62 -13.56
CA TRP A 144 -11.28 -1.32 -14.77
C TRP A 144 -12.79 -1.56 -14.78
N PRO A 145 -13.42 -1.62 -15.97
CA PRO A 145 -14.85 -1.84 -16.10
C PRO A 145 -15.21 -3.31 -15.86
N SER A 146 -16.50 -3.63 -15.77
CA SER A 146 -16.95 -5.03 -15.74
C SER A 146 -16.71 -5.76 -17.06
N GLY A 147 -16.73 -7.09 -17.01
CA GLY A 147 -16.67 -7.94 -18.19
C GLY A 147 -17.77 -7.61 -19.21
N GLY A 148 -17.38 -7.53 -20.48
CA GLY A 148 -18.27 -7.14 -21.59
C GLY A 148 -18.48 -5.64 -21.76
N ALA A 149 -17.99 -4.78 -20.85
CA ALA A 149 -17.93 -3.34 -21.08
C ALA A 149 -16.62 -2.95 -21.79
N SER A 150 -16.67 -1.91 -22.63
CA SER A 150 -15.52 -1.44 -23.42
C SER A 150 -14.64 -0.44 -22.66
N GLY A 151 -15.11 0.07 -21.51
CA GLY A 151 -14.37 1.05 -20.73
C GLY A 151 -15.17 1.61 -19.54
N ILE A 152 -14.53 2.53 -18.81
CA ILE A 152 -15.19 3.34 -17.78
C ILE A 152 -15.77 4.57 -18.45
N ALA A 153 -17.09 4.78 -18.30
CA ALA A 153 -17.82 5.89 -18.87
C ALA A 153 -17.73 7.15 -18.00
N THR A 154 -17.81 7.01 -16.68
CA THR A 154 -17.76 8.15 -15.75
C THR A 154 -16.92 7.85 -14.52
N TYR A 155 -16.30 8.92 -13.99
CA TYR A 155 -15.70 8.97 -12.66
C TYR A 155 -16.45 10.01 -11.85
N GLN A 156 -16.64 9.75 -10.56
CA GLN A 156 -17.25 10.70 -9.63
C GLN A 156 -16.56 10.61 -8.28
N TRP A 157 -15.87 11.67 -7.91
CA TRP A 157 -15.21 11.82 -6.62
C TRP A 157 -16.05 12.68 -5.68
N ALA A 158 -16.16 12.24 -4.43
CA ALA A 158 -16.84 12.98 -3.37
C ALA A 158 -16.09 12.88 -2.05
N VAL A 159 -16.00 13.99 -1.32
CA VAL A 159 -15.59 13.98 0.09
C VAL A 159 -16.79 13.53 0.91
N THR A 160 -16.77 12.29 1.38
CA THR A 160 -17.88 11.69 2.15
C THR A 160 -17.76 11.93 3.65
N SER A 161 -16.56 12.30 4.13
CA SER A 161 -16.33 12.76 5.51
C SER A 161 -15.23 13.81 5.53
N GLY A 162 -15.38 14.85 6.36
CA GLY A 162 -14.43 15.97 6.43
C GLY A 162 -14.62 17.00 5.30
N ALA A 163 -15.84 17.23 4.82
CA ALA A 163 -16.13 18.14 3.71
C ALA A 163 -15.75 19.62 3.97
N THR A 164 -15.60 20.02 5.24
CA THR A 164 -15.08 21.35 5.62
C THR A 164 -13.56 21.40 5.72
N LEU A 165 -12.90 20.25 5.67
CA LEU A 165 -11.44 20.10 5.84
C LEU A 165 -10.72 19.91 4.50
N ALA A 166 -11.46 19.67 3.40
CA ALA A 166 -10.86 19.51 2.09
C ALA A 166 -11.86 19.79 0.97
N SER A 167 -11.33 20.19 -0.19
CA SER A 167 -12.10 20.36 -1.43
C SER A 167 -11.47 19.57 -2.57
N LEU A 168 -12.31 19.13 -3.52
CA LEU A 168 -11.90 18.38 -4.70
C LEU A 168 -11.93 19.28 -5.94
N THR A 169 -10.94 19.12 -6.80
CA THR A 169 -10.95 19.61 -8.18
C THR A 169 -10.81 18.42 -9.14
N SER A 170 -11.29 18.58 -10.37
CA SER A 170 -11.35 17.50 -11.37
C SER A 170 -12.10 16.26 -10.89
N SER A 171 -13.19 16.46 -10.13
CA SER A 171 -13.98 15.40 -9.48
C SER A 171 -14.73 14.48 -10.44
N THR A 172 -14.69 14.73 -11.74
CA THR A 172 -15.28 13.87 -12.78
C THR A 172 -14.23 13.20 -13.68
N SER A 173 -12.94 13.34 -13.35
CA SER A 173 -11.82 12.79 -14.10
C SER A 173 -11.23 11.54 -13.44
N ALA A 174 -10.48 10.75 -14.21
CA ALA A 174 -9.75 9.59 -13.68
C ALA A 174 -8.70 9.98 -12.63
N VAL A 175 -8.17 11.21 -12.71
CA VAL A 175 -7.27 11.78 -11.71
C VAL A 175 -7.92 13.05 -11.15
N ALA A 176 -8.07 13.11 -9.84
CA ALA A 176 -8.59 14.27 -9.11
C ALA A 176 -7.54 14.81 -8.14
N SER A 177 -7.70 16.08 -7.74
CA SER A 177 -6.84 16.70 -6.73
C SER A 177 -7.66 17.06 -5.50
N LEU A 178 -7.17 16.68 -4.33
CA LEU A 178 -7.75 16.99 -3.03
C LEU A 178 -6.90 18.06 -2.35
N LEU A 179 -7.41 19.28 -2.22
CA LEU A 179 -6.78 20.34 -1.45
C LEU A 179 -7.23 20.23 0.01
N THR A 180 -6.28 20.01 0.92
CA THR A 180 -6.55 20.00 2.36
C THR A 180 -6.58 21.42 2.93
N GLN A 181 -7.51 21.70 3.81
CA GLN A 181 -7.80 23.04 4.35
C GLN A 181 -7.75 23.08 5.88
N GLY A 182 -7.97 21.95 6.55
CA GLY A 182 -7.95 21.87 8.00
C GLY A 182 -7.47 20.50 8.49
N ALA A 183 -6.93 20.48 9.71
CA ALA A 183 -6.48 19.25 10.35
C ALA A 183 -7.67 18.34 10.70
N GLY A 184 -7.46 17.03 10.61
CA GLY A 184 -8.46 16.01 10.90
C GLY A 184 -8.38 14.83 9.94
N SER A 185 -9.44 14.02 9.90
CA SER A 185 -9.56 12.91 8.94
C SER A 185 -10.50 13.29 7.81
N VAL A 186 -10.06 13.04 6.58
CA VAL A 186 -10.85 13.24 5.36
C VAL A 186 -11.06 11.90 4.69
N THR A 187 -12.30 11.55 4.38
CA THR A 187 -12.60 10.34 3.58
C THR A 187 -13.12 10.75 2.22
N VAL A 188 -12.46 10.26 1.18
CA VAL A 188 -12.85 10.48 -0.21
C VAL A 188 -13.36 9.17 -0.80
N THR A 189 -14.49 9.23 -1.48
CA THR A 189 -15.10 8.10 -2.19
C THR A 189 -15.09 8.37 -3.69
N LEU A 190 -14.59 7.40 -4.45
CA LEU A 190 -14.73 7.31 -5.89
C LEU A 190 -15.90 6.39 -6.22
N THR A 191 -16.77 6.83 -7.12
CA THR A 191 -17.72 5.98 -7.84
C THR A 191 -17.38 6.01 -9.33
N ILE A 192 -17.25 4.84 -9.94
CA ILE A 192 -17.07 4.70 -11.39
C ILE A 192 -18.30 4.02 -11.99
N THR A 193 -18.67 4.42 -13.20
CA THR A 193 -19.69 3.73 -14.01
C THR A 193 -19.06 3.26 -15.29
N ASP A 194 -19.24 2.00 -15.67
CA ASP A 194 -18.77 1.48 -16.95
C ASP A 194 -19.74 1.75 -18.11
N THR A 195 -19.32 1.46 -19.33
CA THR A 195 -20.14 1.65 -20.54
C THR A 195 -21.37 0.74 -20.60
N ALA A 196 -21.48 -0.25 -19.73
CA ALA A 196 -22.66 -1.09 -19.59
C ALA A 196 -23.59 -0.60 -18.45
N GLY A 197 -23.29 0.55 -17.84
CA GLY A 197 -24.08 1.16 -16.77
C GLY A 197 -23.87 0.55 -15.38
N ARG A 198 -22.91 -0.36 -15.22
CA ARG A 198 -22.59 -0.96 -13.91
C ARG A 198 -21.69 -0.04 -13.11
N GLN A 199 -21.87 -0.04 -11.80
CA GLN A 199 -21.15 0.86 -10.90
C GLN A 199 -20.28 0.10 -9.91
N GLY A 200 -19.13 0.71 -9.57
CA GLY A 200 -18.23 0.27 -8.52
C GLY A 200 -17.76 1.46 -7.72
N ALA A 201 -17.54 1.28 -6.42
CA ALA A 201 -17.10 2.35 -5.54
C ALA A 201 -15.93 1.91 -4.66
N ARG A 202 -15.10 2.88 -4.28
CA ARG A 202 -13.95 2.71 -3.38
C ARG A 202 -13.81 3.95 -2.52
N SER A 203 -13.42 3.79 -1.26
CA SER A 203 -13.09 4.91 -0.39
C SER A 203 -11.65 4.84 0.10
N VAL A 204 -11.06 6.01 0.35
CA VAL A 204 -9.75 6.16 1.00
C VAL A 204 -9.85 7.21 2.09
N ALA A 205 -9.20 6.95 3.23
CA ALA A 205 -9.08 7.90 4.32
C ALA A 205 -7.67 8.53 4.31
N LEU A 206 -7.63 9.84 4.52
CA LEU A 206 -6.40 10.63 4.65
C LEU A 206 -6.37 11.28 6.03
N ALA A 207 -5.18 11.27 6.65
CA ALA A 207 -4.92 12.00 7.87
C ALA A 207 -4.28 13.36 7.51
N VAL A 208 -4.88 14.44 8.00
CA VAL A 208 -4.40 15.81 7.81
C VAL A 208 -3.91 16.36 9.14
N ALA A 209 -2.60 16.60 9.24
CA ALA A 209 -1.97 17.21 10.39
C ALA A 209 -2.15 18.74 10.37
N PRO A 210 -2.18 19.40 11.54
CA PRO A 210 -2.16 20.86 11.60
C PRO A 210 -0.82 21.41 11.09
N VAL A 211 -0.85 22.64 10.55
CA VAL A 211 0.38 23.35 10.19
C VAL A 211 1.24 23.53 11.44
N PRO A 212 2.53 23.18 11.42
CA PRO A 212 3.42 23.37 12.55
C PRO A 212 3.42 24.84 13.00
N ALA A 213 3.23 25.07 14.30
CA ALA A 213 3.33 26.41 14.85
C ALA A 213 4.77 26.95 14.66
N PRO A 214 4.95 28.25 14.39
CA PRO A 214 6.28 28.86 14.41
C PRO A 214 6.96 28.57 15.75
N PRO A 215 8.29 28.36 15.78
CA PRO A 215 9.01 28.21 17.03
C PRO A 215 8.73 29.43 17.91
N GLN A 216 8.18 29.18 19.10
CA GLN A 216 7.94 30.23 20.08
C GLN A 216 9.31 30.75 20.51
N VAL A 217 9.71 31.93 20.04
CA VAL A 217 10.84 32.63 20.63
C VAL A 217 10.42 32.95 22.06
N ALA A 218 10.97 32.22 23.02
CA ALA A 218 10.86 32.59 24.41
C ALA A 218 11.57 33.94 24.56
N SER A 219 10.81 35.03 24.50
CA SER A 219 11.24 36.30 25.05
C SER A 219 11.43 36.07 26.54
N SER A 220 12.66 35.76 26.91
CA SER A 220 13.16 35.92 28.27
C SER A 220 13.03 37.39 28.62
N ASP A 221 11.82 37.81 29.00
CA ASP A 221 11.61 39.04 29.75
C ASP A 221 12.28 38.83 31.10
N GLY A 222 13.57 39.12 31.13
CA GLY A 222 14.36 39.30 32.35
C GLY A 222 13.84 40.54 33.08
N GLY A 223 12.66 40.43 33.69
CA GLY A 223 12.09 41.41 34.60
C GLY A 223 12.88 41.44 35.90
N GLY A 224 14.07 42.03 35.87
CA GLY A 224 14.91 42.28 37.03
C GLY A 224 14.25 43.25 38.01
N ALA A 225 13.79 42.72 39.14
CA ALA A 225 13.96 43.27 40.49
C ALA A 225 13.63 44.75 40.77
N LEU A 226 12.61 45.35 40.13
CA LEU A 226 12.04 46.64 40.57
C LEU A 226 10.59 46.53 41.06
N GLN A 227 10.19 45.39 41.64
CA GLN A 227 8.91 45.34 42.34
C GLN A 227 8.97 46.22 43.59
N LEU A 228 8.00 47.14 43.71
CA LEU A 228 7.81 48.06 44.85
C LEU A 228 7.96 47.38 46.22
N GLY A 229 7.59 46.10 46.33
CA GLY A 229 7.77 45.31 47.55
C GLY A 229 9.23 45.18 48.01
N TRP A 230 10.17 45.05 47.07
CA TRP A 230 11.60 44.94 47.39
C TRP A 230 12.17 46.29 47.84
N LEU A 231 11.75 47.39 47.21
CA LEU A 231 12.11 48.75 47.62
C LEU A 231 11.55 49.08 49.01
N LEU A 232 10.32 48.65 49.32
CA LEU A 232 9.72 48.80 50.66
C LEU A 232 10.46 47.96 51.71
N GLY A 233 10.89 46.74 51.36
CA GLY A 233 11.71 45.88 52.22
C GLY A 233 13.07 46.50 52.54
N LEU A 234 13.75 47.08 51.54
CA LEU A 234 15.01 47.81 51.72
C LEU A 234 14.84 49.05 52.62
N LEU A 235 13.77 49.82 52.42
CA LEU A 235 13.46 50.99 53.24
C LEU A 235 13.23 50.62 54.71
N ALA A 236 12.50 49.53 54.98
CA ALA A 236 12.28 49.03 56.34
C ALA A 236 13.60 48.60 57.01
N ALA A 237 14.50 47.94 56.26
CA ALA A 237 15.81 47.52 56.77
C ALA A 237 16.71 48.71 57.13
N VAL A 238 16.73 49.77 56.32
CA VAL A 238 17.52 50.98 56.60
C VAL A 238 17.01 51.73 57.85
N ILE A 239 15.70 51.78 58.06
CA ILE A 239 15.11 52.42 59.25
C ILE A 239 15.43 51.60 60.52
N GLY A 240 15.39 50.27 60.44
CA GLY A 240 15.73 49.38 61.56
C GLY A 240 17.17 49.55 62.05
N VAL A 241 18.14 49.72 61.15
CA VAL A 241 19.56 49.87 61.51
C VAL A 241 19.86 51.20 62.21
N ARG A 242 19.11 52.28 61.89
CA ARG A 242 19.27 53.58 62.59
C ARG A 242 18.68 53.61 63.99
N ALA A 243 17.67 52.79 64.28
CA ALA A 243 17.04 52.73 65.61
C ALA A 243 17.90 51.99 66.66
N LEU A 244 18.90 51.22 66.22
CA LEU A 244 19.75 50.38 67.07
C LEU A 244 21.14 50.98 67.37
N ALA A 245 21.42 52.22 66.97
CA ALA A 245 22.68 52.88 67.30
C ALA A 245 22.64 53.48 68.73
N PRO A 246 23.41 52.97 69.71
CA PRO A 246 23.42 53.49 71.07
C PRO A 246 24.10 54.88 71.14
N ARG A 247 23.44 55.81 71.85
CA ARG A 247 24.00 57.12 72.23
C ARG A 247 25.22 56.92 73.13
N ARG A 248 26.42 57.27 72.66
CA ARG A 248 27.58 57.51 73.54
C ARG A 248 27.49 58.92 74.10
N GLY A 249 27.25 59.03 75.40
CA GLY A 249 27.46 60.26 76.18
C GLY A 249 28.91 60.33 76.68
N ASN A 250 29.40 61.57 76.79
CA ASN A 250 30.61 62.10 77.42
C ASN A 250 31.72 61.12 77.80
#